data_AF-A0A8K0WBK1-F1
#
_entry.id   AF-A0A8K0WBK1-F1
#
_cell.length_a   1.000
_cell.length_b   1.000
_cell.length_c   1.000
_cell.angle_alpha   90.00
_cell.angle_beta   90.00
_cell.angle_gamma   90.00
#
_symmetry.space_group_name_H-M   'P 1'
#
loop_
_entity.id
_entity.type
_entity.pdbx_description
1 polymer ?
#
loop_
_entity_poly.entity_id
_entity_poly.type
_entity_poly.pdbx_seq_one_letter_code
_entity_poly.pdbx_strand_id
1 'polypeptide(L)'
;MTSQAPIPVLTVSLSRHLNGRDINTGLEQQWSESKVPASTVSRFSNVGFNLDANGDNLEELKSVLKEREWSGIILGWCVRGHIEFTELFESVVAVCADYVVQRKQDSIGAKEPKLIFCRGPDDLVNATLRNFPVDA
;
A
#
# COMPACT_ATOMS: atom_id res chain seq x y z
N MET A 1 -15.62 -24.69 1.58
CA MET A 1 -15.24 -23.26 1.64
C MET A 1 -13.84 -23.16 1.05
N THR A 2 -13.72 -22.69 -0.19
CA THR A 2 -12.41 -22.41 -0.79
C THR A 2 -11.80 -21.25 -0.01
N SER A 3 -10.72 -21.48 0.74
CA SER A 3 -9.99 -20.37 1.37
C SER A 3 -9.36 -19.56 0.24
N GLN A 4 -10.00 -18.45 -0.13
CA GLN A 4 -9.43 -17.52 -1.08
C GLN A 4 -8.14 -16.95 -0.46
N ALA A 5 -7.06 -16.91 -1.24
CA ALA A 5 -5.80 -16.34 -0.77
C ALA A 5 -6.01 -14.89 -0.29
N PRO A 6 -5.38 -14.45 0.82
CA PRO A 6 -5.50 -13.09 1.29
C PRO A 6 -5.09 -12.08 0.21
N ILE A 7 -5.83 -10.97 0.11
CA ILE A 7 -5.63 -9.89 -0.85
C ILE A 7 -4.31 -9.17 -0.52
N PRO A 8 -3.28 -9.24 -1.38
CA PRO A 8 -2.00 -8.60 -1.13
C PRO A 8 -2.09 -7.08 -1.33
N VAL A 9 -1.73 -6.32 -0.30
CA VAL A 9 -1.74 -4.85 -0.31
C VAL A 9 -0.38 -4.32 0.13
N LEU A 10 0.27 -3.53 -0.73
CA LEU A 10 1.51 -2.82 -0.40
C LEU A 10 1.16 -1.44 0.14
N THR A 11 1.83 -0.99 1.20
CA THR A 11 1.68 0.37 1.72
C THR A 11 3.02 1.08 1.76
N VAL A 12 3.16 2.13 0.95
CA VAL A 12 4.38 2.94 0.83
C VAL A 12 4.26 4.15 1.76
N SER A 13 5.25 4.33 2.64
CA SER A 13 5.14 5.34 3.70
C SER A 13 6.46 5.96 4.14
N LEU A 14 6.42 7.26 4.49
CA LEU A 14 7.49 7.96 5.21
C LEU A 14 7.41 7.80 6.74
N SER A 15 6.63 6.83 7.27
CA SER A 15 6.43 6.67 8.71
C SER A 15 7.73 6.58 9.51
N ARG A 16 8.75 5.90 8.98
CA ARG A 16 10.05 5.78 9.66
C ARG A 16 10.73 7.14 9.82
N HIS A 17 10.71 7.96 8.77
CA HIS A 17 11.32 9.29 8.80
C HIS A 17 10.54 10.24 9.71
N LEU A 18 9.21 10.27 9.59
CA LEU A 18 8.39 11.29 10.26
C LEU A 18 7.98 10.94 11.69
N ASN A 19 7.82 9.66 11.99
CA ASN A 19 7.36 9.19 13.30
C ASN A 19 8.40 8.35 14.03
N GLY A 20 9.58 8.10 13.44
CA GLY A 20 10.61 7.24 14.00
C GLY A 20 10.19 5.77 14.12
N ARG A 21 9.14 5.35 13.40
CA ARG A 21 8.54 4.01 13.52
C ARG A 21 8.43 3.31 12.18
N ASP A 22 8.78 2.04 12.19
CA ASP A 22 8.59 1.16 11.03
C ASP A 22 7.11 1.13 10.62
N ILE A 23 6.88 1.18 9.31
CA ILE A 23 5.55 1.11 8.73
C ILE A 23 4.78 -0.14 9.15
N ASN A 24 5.47 -1.28 9.33
CA ASN A 24 4.82 -2.54 9.71
C ASN A 24 4.24 -2.45 11.12
N THR A 25 4.91 -1.75 12.05
CA THR A 25 4.35 -1.46 13.37
C THR A 25 3.09 -0.60 13.27
N GLY A 26 3.06 0.37 12.35
CA GLY A 26 1.86 1.15 12.06
C GLY A 26 0.74 0.27 11.50
N LEU A 27 1.03 -0.61 10.55
CA LEU A 27 0.06 -1.52 9.96
C LEU A 27 -0.53 -2.47 11.01
N GLU A 28 0.30 -3.10 11.84
CA GLU A 28 -0.15 -3.95 12.95
C GLU A 28 -1.10 -3.22 13.89
N GLN A 29 -0.81 -1.96 14.21
CA GLN A 29 -1.65 -1.13 15.07
C GLN A 29 -2.98 -0.73 14.42
N GLN A 30 -3.03 -0.55 13.10
CA GLN A 30 -4.28 -0.18 12.42
C GLN A 30 -5.13 -1.41 12.09
N TRP A 31 -4.50 -2.55 11.85
CA TRP A 31 -5.16 -3.83 11.57
C TRP A 31 -5.34 -4.73 12.80
N SER A 32 -5.13 -4.21 14.01
CA SER A 32 -5.29 -4.99 15.24
C SER A 32 -6.74 -5.46 15.42
N GLU A 33 -6.91 -6.62 16.04
CA GLU A 33 -8.25 -7.19 16.31
C GLU A 33 -9.11 -6.31 17.24
N SER A 34 -8.48 -5.43 18.02
CA SER A 34 -9.16 -4.42 18.83
C SER A 34 -9.83 -3.30 18.01
N LYS A 35 -9.44 -3.13 16.74
CA LYS A 35 -9.97 -2.10 15.83
C LYS A 35 -10.71 -2.69 14.64
N VAL A 36 -10.30 -3.87 14.18
CA VAL A 36 -10.81 -4.50 12.96
C VAL A 36 -11.19 -5.95 13.27
N PRO A 37 -12.41 -6.41 12.92
CA PRO A 37 -12.80 -7.80 13.15
C PRO A 37 -11.82 -8.78 12.49
N ALA A 38 -11.49 -9.89 13.18
CA ALA A 38 -10.55 -10.90 12.69
C ALA A 38 -10.92 -11.45 11.29
N SER A 39 -12.23 -11.60 11.02
CA SER A 39 -12.76 -12.00 9.71
C SER A 39 -12.44 -11.01 8.58
N THR A 40 -12.24 -9.75 8.92
CA THR A 40 -11.82 -8.70 7.99
C THR A 40 -10.30 -8.68 7.85
N VAL A 41 -9.55 -8.81 8.96
CA VAL A 41 -8.08 -8.87 8.94
C VAL A 41 -7.58 -10.03 8.07
N SER A 42 -8.17 -11.21 8.22
CA SER A 42 -7.77 -12.43 7.48
C SER A 42 -7.96 -12.34 5.97
N ARG A 43 -8.70 -11.33 5.48
CA ARG A 43 -8.89 -11.10 4.03
C ARG A 43 -7.69 -10.44 3.37
N PHE A 44 -6.77 -9.84 4.12
CA PHE A 44 -5.69 -9.02 3.57
C PHE A 44 -4.32 -9.53 4.01
N SER A 45 -3.35 -9.45 3.10
CA SER A 45 -1.92 -9.56 3.39
C SER A 45 -1.31 -8.17 3.22
N ASN A 46 -1.23 -7.43 4.33
CA ASN A 46 -0.72 -6.06 4.33
C ASN A 46 0.80 -6.07 4.51
N VAL A 47 1.52 -5.40 3.62
CA VAL A 47 2.98 -5.26 3.70
C VAL A 47 3.34 -3.80 3.57
N GLY A 48 4.22 -3.34 4.46
CA GLY A 48 4.70 -1.97 4.44
C GLY A 48 6.07 -1.83 3.77
N PHE A 49 6.25 -0.73 3.06
CA PHE A 49 7.53 -0.27 2.52
C PHE A 49 7.88 1.08 3.17
N ASN A 50 9.03 1.12 3.85
CA ASN A 50 9.54 2.36 4.41
C ASN A 50 10.26 3.13 3.31
N LEU A 51 9.66 4.24 2.88
CA LEU A 51 10.28 5.15 1.94
C LEU A 51 11.33 6.01 2.66
N ASP A 52 12.45 6.25 2.00
CA ASP A 52 13.45 7.20 2.48
C ASP A 52 13.06 8.63 2.06
N ALA A 53 13.26 9.60 2.94
CA ALA A 53 12.85 10.99 2.72
C ALA A 53 13.60 11.70 1.58
N ASN A 54 14.75 11.18 1.19
CA ASN A 54 15.52 11.63 0.03
C ASN A 54 15.25 10.79 -1.24
N GLY A 55 14.44 9.71 -1.14
CA GLY A 55 14.11 8.84 -2.26
C GLY A 55 15.21 7.86 -2.67
N ASP A 56 16.24 7.64 -1.85
CA ASP A 56 17.37 6.76 -2.20
C ASP A 56 16.92 5.31 -2.52
N ASN A 57 15.80 4.87 -1.95
CA ASN A 57 15.29 3.52 -2.10
C ASN A 57 14.16 3.36 -3.15
N LEU A 58 14.02 4.30 -4.10
CA LEU A 58 13.03 4.17 -5.18
C LEU A 58 13.29 2.96 -6.10
N GLU A 59 14.54 2.56 -6.32
CA GLU A 59 14.86 1.34 -7.08
C GLU A 59 14.52 0.05 -6.29
N GLU A 60 14.61 0.11 -4.96
CA GLU A 60 14.13 -0.97 -4.09
C GLU A 60 12.61 -1.08 -4.18
N LEU A 61 11.89 0.03 -4.18
CA LEU A 61 10.43 0.05 -4.38
C LEU A 61 10.04 -0.63 -5.71
N LYS A 62 10.74 -0.31 -6.81
CA LYS A 62 10.53 -0.98 -8.11
C LYS A 62 10.75 -2.49 -8.02
N SER A 63 11.73 -2.93 -7.24
CA SER A 63 12.02 -4.35 -7.04
C SER A 63 10.91 -5.04 -6.26
N VAL A 64 10.46 -4.45 -5.15
CA VAL A 64 9.34 -4.94 -4.33
C VAL A 64 8.03 -5.04 -5.13
N LEU A 65 7.78 -4.10 -6.04
CA LEU A 65 6.62 -4.15 -6.93
C LEU A 65 6.66 -5.37 -7.87
N LYS A 66 7.85 -5.83 -8.27
CA LYS A 66 8.04 -6.97 -9.18
C LYS A 66 8.09 -8.34 -8.47
N GLU A 67 8.35 -8.37 -7.16
CA GLU A 67 8.49 -9.62 -6.40
C GLU A 67 7.23 -10.48 -6.36
N ARG A 68 6.05 -9.86 -6.43
CA ARG A 68 4.77 -10.57 -6.42
C ARG A 68 3.65 -9.75 -7.06
N GLU A 69 2.51 -10.40 -7.24
CA GLU A 69 1.30 -9.75 -7.70
C GLU A 69 0.62 -9.00 -6.55
N TRP A 70 0.42 -7.69 -6.72
CA TRP A 70 -0.29 -6.86 -5.77
C TRP A 70 -1.73 -6.63 -6.23
N SER A 71 -2.68 -6.70 -5.30
CA SER A 71 -4.08 -6.32 -5.58
C SER A 71 -4.29 -4.82 -5.36
N GLY A 72 -3.54 -4.21 -4.44
CA GLY A 72 -3.59 -2.78 -4.17
C GLY A 72 -2.25 -2.23 -3.68
N ILE A 73 -2.03 -0.95 -3.97
CA ILE A 73 -0.88 -0.18 -3.51
C ILE A 73 -1.41 1.10 -2.86
N ILE A 74 -1.19 1.24 -1.56
CA ILE A 74 -1.53 2.43 -0.78
C ILE A 74 -0.36 3.40 -0.83
N LEU A 75 -0.62 4.59 -1.33
CA LEU A 75 0.33 5.68 -1.48
C LEU A 75 0.01 6.83 -0.53
N GLY A 76 1.07 7.48 -0.08
CA GLY A 76 0.96 8.78 0.58
C GLY A 76 0.77 8.73 2.09
N TRP A 77 0.89 7.57 2.75
CA TRP A 77 0.91 7.52 4.21
C TRP A 77 2.13 8.30 4.72
N CYS A 78 1.86 9.45 5.35
CA CYS A 78 2.84 10.42 5.86
C CYS A 78 3.57 11.21 4.77
N VAL A 79 3.23 11.07 3.49
CA VAL A 79 3.90 11.83 2.40
C VAL A 79 3.02 12.98 1.91
N ARG A 80 1.73 12.71 1.68
CA ARG A 80 0.81 13.66 1.04
C ARG A 80 0.46 14.89 1.90
N GLY A 81 0.65 14.80 3.21
CA GLY A 81 0.36 15.89 4.17
C GLY A 81 1.51 16.88 4.38
N HIS A 82 2.65 16.64 3.72
CA HIS A 82 3.92 17.33 3.95
C HIS A 82 4.40 17.94 2.63
N ILE A 83 4.27 19.26 2.50
CA ILE A 83 4.54 19.98 1.24
C ILE A 83 5.99 19.77 0.78
N GLU A 84 6.91 19.64 1.72
CA GLU A 84 8.33 19.37 1.52
C GLU A 84 8.62 18.03 0.82
N PHE A 85 7.69 17.08 0.83
CA PHE A 85 7.82 15.78 0.16
C PHE A 85 6.95 15.66 -1.10
N THR A 86 6.48 16.78 -1.67
CA THR A 86 5.63 16.76 -2.87
C THR A 86 6.33 16.09 -4.05
N GLU A 87 7.56 16.47 -4.37
CA GLU A 87 8.32 15.88 -5.49
C GLU A 87 8.60 14.37 -5.27
N LEU A 88 8.87 13.99 -4.02
CA LEU A 88 9.05 12.58 -3.65
C LEU A 88 7.73 11.80 -3.80
N PHE A 89 6.61 12.38 -3.36
CA PHE A 89 5.29 11.78 -3.53
C PHE A 89 4.97 11.57 -5.01
N GLU A 90 5.21 12.56 -5.86
CA GLU A 90 5.02 12.49 -7.31
C GLU A 90 5.89 11.41 -7.94
N SER A 91 7.16 11.31 -7.52
CA SER A 91 8.09 10.27 -7.98
C SER A 91 7.62 8.86 -7.60
N VAL A 92 7.13 8.66 -6.38
CA VAL A 92 6.56 7.38 -5.94
C VAL A 92 5.30 7.05 -6.73
N VAL A 93 4.40 8.02 -6.94
CA VAL A 93 3.19 7.83 -7.75
C VAL A 93 3.57 7.41 -9.17
N ALA A 94 4.56 8.06 -9.78
CA ALA A 94 5.03 7.71 -11.12
C ALA A 94 5.55 6.25 -11.16
N VAL A 95 6.41 5.85 -10.22
CA VAL A 95 6.92 4.47 -10.12
C VAL A 95 5.79 3.44 -10.02
N CYS A 96 4.81 3.69 -9.14
CA CYS A 96 3.70 2.77 -8.95
C CYS A 96 2.72 2.76 -10.14
N ALA A 97 2.50 3.90 -10.79
CA ALA A 97 1.68 3.99 -12.00
C ALA A 97 2.32 3.25 -13.18
N ASP A 98 3.63 3.41 -13.38
CA ASP A 98 4.37 2.69 -14.42
C ASP A 98 4.27 1.17 -14.23
N TYR A 99 4.40 0.69 -12.98
CA TYR A 99 4.20 -0.71 -12.65
C TYR A 99 2.79 -1.20 -13.02
N VAL A 100 1.75 -0.43 -12.68
CA VAL A 100 0.36 -0.77 -13.00
C VAL A 100 0.14 -0.86 -14.52
N VAL A 101 0.68 0.11 -15.27
CA VAL A 101 0.61 0.12 -16.74
C VAL A 101 1.35 -1.07 -17.34
N GLN A 102 2.56 -1.40 -16.86
CA GLN A 102 3.33 -2.56 -17.33
C GLN A 102 2.57 -3.86 -17.09
N ARG A 103 1.99 -4.05 -15.90
CA ARG A 103 1.21 -5.26 -15.57
C ARG A 103 -0.02 -5.43 -16.44
N LYS A 104 -0.64 -4.33 -16.86
CA LYS A 104 -1.75 -4.34 -17.81
C LYS A 104 -1.32 -4.77 -19.22
N GLN A 105 -0.11 -4.41 -19.63
CA GLN A 105 0.43 -4.78 -20.94
C GLN A 105 0.89 -6.24 -20.98
N ASP A 106 1.53 -6.71 -19.90
CA ASP A 106 2.16 -8.03 -19.84
C ASP A 106 1.18 -9.19 -19.62
N SER A 107 -0.07 -8.92 -19.23
CA SER A 107 -1.00 -9.98 -18.82
C SER A 107 -2.43 -9.74 -19.29
N ILE A 108 -2.79 -10.38 -20.40
CA ILE A 108 -4.18 -10.44 -20.89
C ILE A 108 -5.03 -11.17 -19.85
N GLY A 109 -5.78 -10.41 -19.04
CA GLY A 109 -6.70 -10.93 -18.02
C GLY A 109 -6.21 -10.84 -16.57
N ALA A 110 -4.99 -10.36 -16.30
CA ALA A 110 -4.57 -10.08 -14.92
C ALA A 110 -5.36 -8.87 -14.38
N LYS A 111 -5.77 -8.97 -13.10
CA LYS A 111 -6.47 -7.88 -12.43
C LYS A 111 -5.47 -6.77 -12.12
N GLU A 112 -5.72 -5.58 -12.66
CA GLU A 112 -4.91 -4.39 -12.45
C GLU A 112 -4.83 -4.05 -10.95
N PRO A 113 -3.63 -3.85 -10.38
CA PRO A 113 -3.49 -3.38 -9.00
C PRO A 113 -4.16 -2.02 -8.84
N LYS A 114 -4.93 -1.84 -7.76
CA LYS A 114 -5.53 -0.54 -7.45
C LYS A 114 -4.49 0.39 -6.82
N LEU A 115 -4.31 1.59 -7.36
CA LEU A 115 -3.62 2.68 -6.65
C LEU A 115 -4.60 3.34 -5.68
N ILE A 116 -4.25 3.37 -4.39
CA ILE A 116 -5.12 3.79 -3.30
C ILE A 116 -4.44 4.97 -2.58
N PHE A 117 -5.16 6.07 -2.43
CA PHE A 117 -4.70 7.20 -1.64
C PHE A 117 -5.41 7.20 -0.29
N CYS A 118 -4.65 7.18 0.80
CA CYS A 118 -5.17 7.35 2.16
C CYS A 118 -4.86 8.76 2.67
N ARG A 119 -5.70 9.27 3.58
CA ARG A 119 -5.47 10.58 4.23
C ARG A 119 -4.44 10.49 5.37
N GLY A 120 -4.13 9.29 5.83
CA GLY A 120 -3.24 9.04 6.96
C GLY A 120 -3.53 7.67 7.60
N PRO A 121 -2.90 7.39 8.75
CA PRO A 121 -3.05 6.11 9.46
C PRO A 121 -4.51 5.75 9.75
N ASP A 122 -5.32 6.70 10.20
CA ASP A 122 -6.69 6.45 10.66
C ASP A 122 -7.67 6.16 9.51
N ASP A 123 -7.32 6.58 8.28
CA ASP A 123 -8.11 6.29 7.07
C ASP A 123 -7.64 5.02 6.38
N LEU A 124 -6.54 4.38 6.82
CA LEU A 124 -5.92 3.28 6.10
C LEU A 124 -6.87 2.09 5.91
N VAL A 125 -7.49 1.62 7.00
CA VAL A 125 -8.40 0.47 6.95
C VAL A 125 -9.61 0.81 6.07
N ASN A 126 -10.20 1.99 6.27
CA ASN A 126 -11.37 2.43 5.50
C ASN A 126 -11.06 2.58 4.01
N ALA A 127 -9.89 3.13 3.65
CA ALA A 127 -9.43 3.26 2.28
C ALA A 127 -9.23 1.89 1.62
N THR A 128 -8.69 0.91 2.35
CA THR A 128 -8.55 -0.47 1.88
C THR A 128 -9.92 -1.11 1.65
N LEU A 129 -10.82 -1.07 2.64
CA LEU A 129 -12.13 -1.73 2.55
C LEU A 129 -13.03 -1.14 1.47
N ARG A 130 -12.98 0.18 1.23
CA ARG A 130 -13.71 0.83 0.14
C ARG A 130 -13.25 0.36 -1.25
N ASN A 131 -12.00 -0.05 -1.38
CA ASN A 131 -11.43 -0.54 -2.64
C ASN A 131 -11.59 -2.06 -2.83
N PHE A 132 -11.79 -2.79 -1.74
CA PHE A 132 -12.00 -4.23 -1.70
C PHE A 132 -13.23 -4.60 -0.85
N PRO A 133 -14.44 -4.21 -1.29
CA PRO A 133 -15.66 -4.56 -0.58
C PRO A 133 -15.81 -6.09 -0.47
N VAL A 134 -16.55 -6.56 0.53
CA VAL A 134 -17.06 -7.93 0.50
C VAL A 134 -18.15 -7.93 -0.55
N ASP A 135 -18.07 -8.81 -1.55
CA ASP A 135 -19.17 -9.00 -2.50
C ASP A 135 -20.42 -9.38 -1.68
N ALA A 136 -21.51 -8.63 -1.88
CA ALA A 136 -22.78 -8.81 -1.16
C ALA A 136 -23.51 -10.09 -1.57
#